data_AF-A0A520N8Y2-F1
#
_entry.id   AF-A0A520N8Y2-F1
#
_cell.length_a   1.000
_cell.length_b   1.000
_cell.length_c   1.000
_cell.angle_alpha   90.00
_cell.angle_beta   90.00
_cell.angle_gamma   90.00
#
_symmetry.space_group_name_H-M   'P 1'
#
loop_
_entity.id
_entity.type
_entity.pdbx_description
1 polymer ?
#
loop_
_entity_poly.entity_id
_entity_poly.type
_entity_poly.pdbx_seq_one_letter_code
_entity_poly.pdbx_strand_id
1 'polypeptide(L)'
;SEPKKPWHVQRSDGGVMAFGGLLLRRGDEDRFVVMTSAANGDLVAIHHRQPLVLPPDRWHRWLTGGAADAVELCVAAPASWFNWYRVGPAVGRVAEDHPELVTPLDDAALAAESAAGGGGAGRKPDDRQGDLFG
;
A
#
# COMPACT_ATOMS: atom_id res chain seq x y z
N SER A 1 -18.25 4.10 4.45
CA SER A 1 -16.80 3.94 4.60
C SER A 1 -16.13 5.25 4.26
N GLU A 2 -15.19 5.73 5.06
CA GLU A 2 -14.40 6.93 4.73
C GLU A 2 -13.68 6.74 3.38
N PRO A 3 -13.50 7.82 2.60
CA PRO A 3 -12.76 7.76 1.35
C PRO A 3 -11.32 7.34 1.61
N LYS A 4 -10.84 6.34 0.85
CA LYS A 4 -9.46 5.85 0.96
C LYS A 4 -8.49 6.96 0.59
N LYS A 5 -7.47 7.15 1.41
CA LYS A 5 -6.38 8.11 1.25
C LYS A 5 -5.21 7.41 0.54
N PRO A 6 -4.98 7.65 -0.76
CA PRO A 6 -3.93 6.93 -1.48
C PRO A 6 -2.54 7.45 -1.10
N TRP A 7 -1.59 6.53 -1.16
CA TRP A 7 -0.17 6.75 -0.93
C TRP A 7 0.60 6.19 -2.13
N HIS A 8 1.61 6.91 -2.58
CA HIS A 8 2.62 6.37 -3.48
C HIS A 8 3.79 5.85 -2.65
N VAL A 9 4.28 4.64 -2.95
CA VAL A 9 5.41 4.00 -2.26
C VAL A 9 6.44 3.60 -3.30
N GLN A 10 7.69 4.00 -3.09
CA GLN A 10 8.79 3.75 -4.03
C GLN A 10 10.10 3.44 -3.29
N ARG A 11 11.11 2.93 -4.00
CA ARG A 11 12.44 2.77 -3.40
C ARG A 11 13.04 4.12 -3.03
N SER A 12 13.68 4.18 -1.87
CA SER A 12 14.44 5.34 -1.38
C SER A 12 15.59 5.75 -2.29
N ASP A 13 16.15 4.82 -3.06
CA ASP A 13 17.22 5.08 -4.02
C ASP A 13 16.71 5.43 -5.44
N GLY A 14 15.39 5.51 -5.66
CA GLY A 14 14.79 5.76 -6.97
C GLY A 14 14.92 4.59 -7.96
N GLY A 15 15.45 3.45 -7.53
CA GLY A 15 15.59 2.25 -8.34
C GLY A 15 14.28 1.47 -8.54
N VAL A 16 14.35 0.43 -9.37
CA VAL A 16 13.22 -0.46 -9.64
C VAL A 16 12.96 -1.39 -8.46
N MET A 17 11.68 -1.59 -8.10
CA MET A 17 11.27 -2.64 -7.18
C MET A 17 11.02 -3.94 -7.93
N ALA A 18 11.81 -4.98 -7.64
CA ALA A 18 11.52 -6.33 -8.10
C ALA A 18 10.59 -7.02 -7.10
N PHE A 19 9.39 -7.39 -7.54
CA PHE A 19 8.43 -8.11 -6.72
C PHE A 19 8.56 -9.62 -6.92
N GLY A 20 8.67 -10.37 -5.84
CA GLY A 20 8.55 -11.82 -5.85
C GLY A 20 7.12 -12.22 -6.24
N GLY A 21 7.01 -13.11 -7.22
CA GLY A 21 5.73 -13.56 -7.73
C GLY A 21 5.78 -14.98 -8.28
N LEU A 22 4.62 -15.58 -8.47
CA LEU A 22 4.45 -16.90 -9.06
C LEU A 22 3.85 -16.76 -10.46
N LEU A 23 4.34 -17.54 -11.41
CA LEU A 23 3.85 -17.59 -12.78
C LEU A 23 3.07 -18.90 -12.99
N LEU A 24 1.89 -18.81 -13.58
CA LEU A 24 1.03 -19.91 -13.98
C LEU A 24 0.81 -19.85 -15.48
N ARG A 25 1.37 -20.83 -16.20
CA ARG A 25 1.12 -21.01 -17.64
C ARG A 25 -0.09 -21.91 -17.87
N ARG A 26 -1.02 -21.46 -18.71
CA ARG A 26 -2.24 -22.19 -19.10
C ARG A 26 -2.40 -22.08 -20.62
N GLY A 27 -1.94 -23.09 -21.35
CA GLY A 27 -1.86 -23.00 -22.82
C GLY A 27 -0.93 -21.87 -23.23
N ASP A 28 -1.44 -20.94 -24.05
CA ASP A 28 -0.71 -19.74 -24.51
C ASP A 28 -0.91 -18.52 -23.60
N GLU A 29 -1.61 -18.66 -22.47
CA GLU A 29 -1.84 -17.58 -21.52
C GLU A 29 -0.91 -17.71 -20.30
N ASP A 30 -0.20 -16.63 -19.98
CA ASP A 30 0.60 -16.48 -18.77
C ASP A 30 -0.16 -15.60 -17.76
N ARG A 31 -0.32 -16.13 -16.54
CA ARG A 31 -0.90 -15.40 -15.41
C ARG A 31 0.11 -15.34 -14.28
N PHE A 32 0.15 -14.24 -13.54
CA PHE A 32 1.03 -14.14 -12.39
C PHE A 32 0.31 -13.62 -11.15
N VAL A 33 0.89 -13.91 -10.00
CA VAL A 33 0.49 -13.32 -8.71
C VAL A 33 1.72 -12.69 -8.06
N VAL A 34 1.54 -11.51 -7.47
CA VAL A 34 2.55 -10.89 -6.61
C VAL A 34 2.40 -11.44 -5.20
N MET A 35 3.48 -11.94 -4.64
CA MET A 35 3.51 -12.40 -3.25
C MET A 35 3.58 -11.20 -2.31
N THR A 36 2.96 -11.33 -1.13
CA THR A 36 2.93 -10.28 -0.12
C THR A 36 3.38 -10.81 1.23
N SER A 37 4.00 -9.95 2.02
CA SER A 37 4.34 -10.20 3.43
C SER A 37 3.58 -9.24 4.34
N ALA A 38 3.69 -9.45 5.65
CA ALA A 38 3.31 -8.41 6.62
C ALA A 38 4.14 -7.14 6.37
N ALA A 39 3.50 -5.97 6.49
CA ALA A 39 4.22 -4.71 6.54
C ALA A 39 5.11 -4.66 7.79
N ASN A 40 6.26 -3.99 7.69
CA ASN A 40 7.23 -3.85 8.77
C ASN A 40 7.48 -2.36 9.05
N GLY A 41 7.78 -2.01 10.30
CA GLY A 41 8.06 -0.63 10.72
C GLY A 41 6.94 0.34 10.35
N ASP A 42 7.33 1.51 9.85
CA ASP A 42 6.42 2.62 9.60
C ASP A 42 5.42 2.37 8.45
N LEU A 43 5.69 1.40 7.56
CA LEU A 43 4.74 1.04 6.49
C LEU A 43 3.41 0.51 7.05
N VAL A 44 3.40 -0.03 8.27
CA VAL A 44 2.18 -0.54 8.91
C VAL A 44 1.13 0.57 9.08
N ALA A 45 1.56 1.83 9.23
CA ALA A 45 0.67 2.97 9.33
C ALA A 45 -0.07 3.28 8.01
N ILE A 46 0.48 2.83 6.87
CA ILE A 46 -0.15 2.95 5.54
C ILE A 46 -1.04 1.74 5.28
N HIS A 47 -0.49 0.53 5.46
CA HIS A 47 -1.20 -0.71 5.20
C HIS A 47 -0.55 -1.89 5.94
N HIS A 48 -1.35 -2.87 6.37
CA HIS A 48 -0.89 -4.04 7.14
C HIS A 48 -0.07 -5.07 6.31
N ARG A 49 -0.06 -4.95 4.99
CA ARG A 49 0.72 -5.80 4.07
C ARG A 49 1.60 -4.97 3.14
N GLN A 50 2.70 -5.56 2.70
CA GLN A 50 3.58 -5.05 1.66
C GLN A 50 3.87 -6.13 0.61
N PRO A 51 4.20 -5.77 -0.65
CA PRO A 51 4.70 -6.74 -1.61
C PRO A 51 6.04 -7.34 -1.14
N LEU A 52 6.32 -8.58 -1.56
CA LEU A 52 7.62 -9.19 -1.35
C LEU A 52 8.64 -8.52 -2.28
N VAL A 53 9.42 -7.57 -1.78
CA VAL A 53 10.44 -6.86 -2.56
C VAL A 53 11.79 -7.54 -2.41
N LEU A 54 12.41 -7.93 -3.53
CA LEU A 54 13.69 -8.63 -3.56
C LEU A 54 14.85 -7.66 -3.79
N PRO A 55 15.96 -7.77 -3.05
CA PRO A 55 17.15 -6.96 -3.32
C PRO A 55 17.86 -7.44 -4.60
N PRO A 56 18.59 -6.56 -5.30
CA PRO A 56 19.21 -6.85 -6.60
C PRO A 56 20.09 -8.10 -6.65
N ASP A 57 20.84 -8.37 -5.59
CA ASP A 57 21.72 -9.53 -5.44
C ASP A 57 20.98 -10.88 -5.40
N ARG A 58 19.66 -10.86 -5.17
CA ARG A 58 18.84 -12.07 -5.03
C ARG A 58 17.91 -12.33 -6.21
N TRP A 59 17.86 -11.45 -7.21
CA TRP A 59 16.98 -11.60 -8.37
C TRP A 59 17.28 -12.88 -9.16
N HIS A 60 18.55 -13.15 -9.43
CA HIS A 60 18.96 -14.36 -10.15
C HIS A 60 18.52 -15.62 -9.38
N ARG A 61 18.78 -15.66 -8.07
CA ARG A 61 18.40 -16.79 -7.21
C ARG A 61 16.88 -17.01 -7.20
N TRP A 62 16.09 -15.94 -7.22
CA TRP A 62 14.62 -16.05 -7.34
C TRP A 62 14.18 -16.65 -8.67
N LEU A 63 14.79 -16.22 -9.78
CA LEU A 63 14.38 -16.61 -11.13
C LEU A 63 14.85 -18.03 -11.51
N THR A 64 15.99 -18.48 -11.00
CA THR A 64 16.59 -19.77 -11.38
C THR A 64 16.53 -20.83 -10.28
N GLY A 65 16.22 -20.42 -9.05
CA GLY A 65 16.20 -21.30 -7.87
C GLY A 65 14.98 -22.20 -7.79
N GLY A 66 15.06 -23.17 -6.88
CA GLY A 66 13.93 -24.05 -6.56
C GLY A 66 13.00 -23.45 -5.51
N ALA A 67 11.94 -24.20 -5.15
CA ALA A 67 11.01 -23.79 -4.11
C ALA A 67 11.69 -23.54 -2.75
N ALA A 68 12.72 -24.32 -2.39
CA ALA A 68 13.48 -24.13 -1.17
C ALA A 68 14.23 -22.78 -1.14
N ASP A 69 14.86 -22.40 -2.26
CA ASP A 69 15.49 -21.08 -2.39
C ASP A 69 14.47 -19.96 -2.26
N ALA A 70 13.32 -20.09 -2.92
CA ALA A 70 12.27 -19.08 -2.87
C ALA A 70 11.74 -18.86 -1.44
N VAL A 71 11.58 -19.94 -0.65
CA VAL A 71 11.13 -19.85 0.76
C VAL A 71 12.12 -19.04 1.60
N GLU A 72 13.43 -19.22 1.41
CA GLU A 72 14.45 -18.41 2.13
C GLU A 72 14.43 -16.93 1.75
N LEU A 73 13.91 -16.61 0.56
CA LEU A 73 13.79 -15.25 0.04
C LEU A 73 12.50 -14.55 0.47
N CYS A 74 11.53 -15.27 1.04
CA CYS A 74 10.25 -14.77 1.52
C CYS A 74 10.37 -13.98 2.84
N VAL A 75 11.21 -12.95 2.85
CA VAL A 75 11.45 -12.06 3.98
C VAL A 75 10.89 -10.68 3.68
N ALA A 76 10.18 -10.09 4.63
CA ALA A 76 9.63 -8.74 4.49
C ALA A 76 10.76 -7.72 4.29
N ALA A 77 10.62 -6.85 3.28
CA ALA A 77 11.56 -5.76 3.08
C ALA A 77 11.49 -4.78 4.27
N PRO A 78 12.63 -4.24 4.72
CA PRO A 78 12.65 -3.25 5.78
C PRO A 78 12.07 -1.93 5.28
N ALA A 79 11.36 -1.20 6.15
CA ALA A 79 10.74 0.07 5.79
C ALA A 79 11.73 1.11 5.25
N SER A 80 13.00 1.06 5.70
CA SER A 80 14.07 1.95 5.26
C SER A 80 14.41 1.87 3.77
N TRP A 81 13.99 0.80 3.09
CA TRP A 81 14.13 0.70 1.63
C TRP A 81 13.19 1.62 0.88
N PHE A 82 12.16 2.15 1.54
CA PHE A 82 11.09 2.88 0.90
C PHE A 82 10.99 4.31 1.41
N ASN A 83 10.52 5.17 0.52
CA ASN A 83 9.88 6.42 0.88
C ASN A 83 8.46 6.42 0.32
N TRP A 84 7.60 7.22 0.93
CA TRP A 84 6.21 7.30 0.55
C TRP A 84 5.64 8.69 0.80
N TYR A 85 4.63 9.05 0.02
CA TYR A 85 3.98 10.34 0.11
C TYR A 85 2.53 10.26 -0.37
N ARG A 86 1.73 11.25 0.00
CA ARG A 86 0.32 11.35 -0.37
C ARG A 86 0.18 11.75 -1.83
N VAL A 87 -0.79 11.12 -2.52
CA VAL A 87 -1.15 11.47 -3.90
C VAL A 87 -2.65 11.73 -4.00
N GLY A 88 -3.09 12.29 -5.13
CA GLY A 88 -4.50 12.56 -5.38
C GLY A 88 -5.34 11.29 -5.58
N PRO A 89 -6.67 11.36 -5.38
CA PRO A 89 -7.58 10.22 -5.54
C PRO A 89 -7.74 9.75 -7.00
N ALA A 90 -7.26 10.54 -7.98
CA ALA A 90 -7.29 10.18 -9.39
C ALA A 90 -6.58 8.84 -9.68
N VAL A 91 -5.54 8.47 -8.91
CA VAL A 91 -4.83 7.19 -9.04
C VAL A 91 -5.73 5.96 -8.85
N GLY A 92 -6.87 6.13 -8.17
CA GLY A 92 -7.86 5.06 -8.01
C GLY A 92 -8.77 4.83 -9.22
N ARG A 93 -8.69 5.69 -10.25
CA ARG A 93 -9.52 5.62 -11.46
C ARG A 93 -8.75 4.91 -12.57
N VAL A 94 -9.17 3.71 -12.92
CA VAL A 94 -8.50 2.83 -13.91
C VAL A 94 -8.43 3.45 -15.32
N ALA A 95 -9.28 4.43 -15.63
CA ALA A 95 -9.27 5.13 -16.91
C ALA A 95 -8.16 6.19 -17.03
N GLU A 96 -7.50 6.55 -15.93
CA GLU A 96 -6.43 7.55 -15.91
C GLU A 96 -5.07 6.86 -16.02
N ASP A 97 -4.23 7.27 -16.97
CA ASP A 97 -2.86 6.78 -17.15
C ASP A 97 -1.94 7.92 -17.62
N HIS A 98 -1.45 8.69 -16.66
CA HIS A 98 -0.58 9.83 -16.91
C HIS A 98 0.41 10.04 -15.75
N PRO A 99 1.59 10.62 -16.01
CA PRO A 99 2.66 10.71 -15.01
C PRO A 99 2.27 11.50 -13.75
N GLU A 100 1.33 12.44 -13.85
CA GLU A 100 0.91 13.24 -12.69
C GLU A 100 0.13 12.46 -11.63
N LEU A 101 -0.28 11.21 -11.89
CA LEU A 101 -0.96 10.38 -10.89
C LEU A 101 -0.08 10.09 -9.66
N VAL A 102 1.24 10.18 -9.81
CA VAL A 102 2.21 9.99 -8.72
C VAL A 102 2.81 11.31 -8.23
N THR A 103 2.23 12.46 -8.60
CA THR A 103 2.65 13.76 -8.08
C THR A 103 2.27 13.88 -6.60
N PRO A 104 3.20 14.24 -5.70
CA PRO A 104 2.89 14.50 -4.30
C PRO A 104 1.85 15.60 -4.13
N LEU A 105 0.91 15.42 -3.19
CA LEU A 105 0.03 16.51 -2.77
C LEU A 105 0.84 17.65 -2.14
N ASP A 106 0.48 18.89 -2.48
CA ASP A 106 1.02 20.06 -1.81
C ASP A 106 0.39 20.29 -0.42
N ASP A 107 0.95 21.22 0.35
CA ASP A 107 0.50 21.52 1.71
C ASP A 107 -0.98 21.96 1.76
N ALA A 108 -1.43 22.68 0.73
CA ALA A 108 -2.82 23.14 0.63
C ALA A 108 -3.79 21.98 0.43
N ALA A 109 -3.45 21.03 -0.46
CA ALA A 109 -4.23 19.83 -0.71
C ALA A 109 -4.24 18.88 0.50
N LEU A 110 -3.10 18.74 1.20
CA LEU A 110 -3.01 17.98 2.45
C LEU A 110 -3.88 18.57 3.56
N ALA A 111 -3.87 19.89 3.70
CA ALA A 111 -4.71 20.60 4.67
C ALA A 111 -6.21 20.44 4.35
N ALA A 112 -6.59 20.60 3.07
CA ALA A 112 -7.97 20.43 2.62
C ALA A 112 -8.50 19.02 2.90
N GLU A 113 -7.69 17.98 2.65
CA GLU A 113 -8.09 16.60 2.91
C GLU A 113 -8.21 16.29 4.42
N SER A 114 -7.33 16.88 5.24
CA SER A 114 -7.39 16.75 6.69
C SER A 114 -8.64 17.41 7.27
N ALA A 115 -9.01 18.59 6.76
CA ALA A 115 -10.23 19.30 7.14
C ALA A 115 -11.50 18.52 6.74
N ALA A 116 -11.52 17.90 5.56
CA ALA A 116 -12.65 17.10 5.09
C ALA A 116 -12.90 15.82 5.93
N GLY A 117 -11.86 15.29 6.59
CA GLY A 117 -11.98 14.12 7.49
C GLY A 117 -12.45 14.44 8.91
N GLY A 118 -12.52 15.72 9.30
CA GLY A 118 -12.90 16.16 10.66
C GLY A 118 -14.41 16.32 10.90
N GLY A 119 -15.25 16.05 9.91
CA GLY A 119 -16.70 16.29 9.93
C GLY A 119 -17.54 15.27 10.72
N GLY A 120 -17.03 14.68 11.79
CA GLY A 120 -17.81 13.88 12.73
C GLY A 120 -18.71 14.79 13.57
N ALA A 121 -19.94 15.02 13.11
CA ALA A 121 -20.94 15.82 13.80
C ALA A 121 -21.09 15.40 15.28
N GLY A 122 -20.97 16.38 16.18
CA GLY A 122 -21.29 16.22 17.58
C GLY A 122 -22.69 15.63 17.74
N ARG A 123 -22.77 14.46 18.37
CA ARG A 123 -24.03 13.87 18.80
C ARG A 123 -24.63 14.81 19.85
N LYS A 124 -25.72 15.51 19.48
CA LYS A 124 -26.57 16.21 20.46
C LYS A 124 -26.91 15.25 21.60
N PRO A 125 -26.88 15.68 22.87
CA PRO A 125 -27.41 14.85 23.95
C PRO A 125 -28.90 14.61 23.65
N ASP A 126 -29.29 13.34 23.56
CA ASP A 126 -30.70 12.96 23.52
C ASP A 126 -31.17 12.96 24.97
N ASP A 127 -31.98 13.96 25.34
CA ASP A 127 -32.65 14.08 26.65
C ASP A 127 -33.79 13.05 26.80
N ARG A 128 -33.51 11.80 26.44
CA ARG A 128 -34.41 10.65 26.57
C ARG A 128 -33.66 9.42 27.05
N GLN A 129 -33.03 9.54 28.21
CA GLN A 129 -32.81 8.37 29.05
C GLN A 129 -33.73 8.50 30.26
N GLY A 130 -34.93 7.93 30.10
CA GLY A 130 -35.80 7.61 31.22
C GLY A 130 -35.09 6.66 32.16
N ASP A 131 -35.27 6.94 33.44
CA ASP A 131 -34.82 6.17 34.59
C ASP A 131 -35.12 4.67 34.42
N LEU A 132 -34.08 3.85 34.55
CA LEU A 132 -34.14 2.39 34.38
C LEU A 132 -33.43 1.69 35.54
N PHE A 133 -33.56 2.25 36.74
CA PHE A 133 -33.36 1.54 38.00
C PHE A 133 -34.48 1.93 38.97
N GLY A 134 -35.57 1.17 38.89
CA GLY A 134 -36.51 1.03 40.00
C GLY A 134 -35.92 0.19 41.12
#